data_AF-A0A7V6HBR8-F1
#
_entry.id   AF-A0A7V6HBR8-F1
#
_cell.length_a   1.000
_cell.length_b   1.000
_cell.length_c   1.000
_cell.angle_alpha   90.00
_cell.angle_beta   90.00
_cell.angle_gamma   90.00
#
_symmetry.space_group_name_H-M   'P 1'
#
loop_
_entity.id
_entity.type
_entity.pdbx_description
1 polymer ?
#
loop_
_entity_poly.entity_id
_entity_poly.type
_entity_poly.pdbx_seq_one_letter_code
_entity_poly.pdbx_strand_id
1 'polypeptide(L)'
;MMKPCKTKILLFLCLAICLSLLAGCTLERGETSWFRVQHEPPYVLRPETPGRMTAYELVQSLVLAVDNRTPVGSIYENIPARQRTGLSLSAFTRYTALIRRAVKDSVTAIAIPDEDQQAAYVAQTSAQSDVIASLAADSVFFHLRYLDENRRESAFTVAVQIDEEGLPSLTPEWIDAVLRLYDFIELYYSAIVDDNVPALQALLRQGETLPLSDVMDKALENKSHAAISFYDRRVTTAPLDYKLIAVVPGAASVEHYATVSPGSARRENRLVTFSDTNGKVSVNDRVPSELSADDLQIFHNGDKLFTVGSPDDPAVSAEIEARLGIPLSHNDQNCRQQNGQSVFTFHYRGLTLNGEGTCDRHTSWEGTVLAVNLTYSEFALGSGLQVGMPASELYVRYPFARESNYLLTGTINDKEASLAVQVEQGYITKLSLSMTP
;
A
#
# COMPACT_ATOMS: atom_id res chain seq x y z
N MET A 1 -56.76 23.17 -57.58
CA MET A 1 -55.28 23.01 -57.61
C MET A 1 -54.64 24.39 -57.71
N MET A 2 -54.19 24.93 -56.57
CA MET A 2 -53.29 26.10 -56.51
C MET A 2 -52.27 25.80 -55.40
N LYS A 3 -51.00 25.67 -55.77
CA LYS A 3 -49.88 25.46 -54.84
C LYS A 3 -49.53 26.81 -54.19
N PRO A 4 -49.55 26.96 -52.85
CA PRO A 4 -48.93 28.11 -52.22
C PRO A 4 -47.42 27.89 -52.08
N CYS A 5 -46.69 28.56 -52.98
CA CYS A 5 -45.45 29.29 -52.80
C CYS A 5 -44.58 28.98 -51.55
N LYS A 6 -43.68 28.00 -51.65
CA LYS A 6 -42.60 27.72 -50.67
C LYS A 6 -41.65 28.92 -50.45
N THR A 7 -41.65 29.90 -51.34
CA THR A 7 -40.79 31.09 -51.28
C THR A 7 -41.22 32.09 -50.21
N LYS A 8 -42.50 32.10 -49.80
CA LYS A 8 -42.99 33.02 -48.74
C LYS A 8 -42.64 32.53 -47.32
N ILE A 9 -42.49 31.23 -47.13
CA ILE A 9 -42.13 30.63 -45.82
C ILE A 9 -40.63 30.81 -45.54
N LEU A 10 -39.78 30.69 -46.57
CA LEU A 10 -38.34 30.91 -46.43
C LEU A 10 -38.01 32.38 -46.12
N LEU A 11 -38.76 33.33 -46.71
CA LEU A 11 -38.57 34.76 -46.45
C LEU A 11 -38.96 35.15 -45.02
N PHE A 12 -40.02 34.53 -44.47
CA PHE A 12 -40.43 34.74 -43.08
C PHE A 12 -39.44 34.17 -42.06
N LEU A 13 -38.83 33.01 -42.36
CA LEU A 13 -37.84 32.39 -41.48
C LEU A 13 -36.53 33.20 -41.46
N CYS A 14 -36.07 33.71 -42.61
CA CYS A 14 -34.91 34.61 -42.67
C CYS A 14 -35.18 35.95 -41.97
N LEU A 15 -36.39 36.52 -42.09
CA LEU A 15 -36.73 37.77 -41.41
C LEU A 15 -36.75 37.61 -39.88
N ALA A 16 -37.24 36.47 -39.38
CA ALA A 16 -37.27 36.16 -37.95
C ALA A 16 -35.86 35.94 -37.37
N ILE A 17 -34.95 35.31 -38.13
CA ILE A 17 -33.55 35.11 -37.72
C ILE A 17 -32.74 36.41 -37.81
N CYS A 18 -33.03 37.30 -38.77
CA CYS A 18 -32.41 38.62 -38.81
C CYS A 18 -32.93 39.56 -37.70
N LEU A 19 -34.20 39.45 -37.27
CA LEU A 19 -34.72 40.24 -36.16
C LEU A 19 -34.15 39.82 -34.81
N SER A 20 -33.83 38.54 -34.59
CA SER A 20 -33.21 38.08 -33.35
C SER A 20 -31.71 38.43 -33.25
N LEU A 21 -31.04 38.64 -34.38
CA LEU A 21 -29.64 39.10 -34.41
C LEU A 21 -29.48 40.63 -34.24
N LEU A 22 -30.57 41.41 -34.35
CA LEU A 22 -30.57 42.87 -34.19
C LEU A 22 -31.03 43.35 -32.80
N ALA A 23 -31.50 42.44 -31.92
CA ALA A 23 -31.88 42.75 -30.53
C ALA A 23 -30.71 42.69 -29.52
N GLY A 24 -29.48 42.47 -29.98
CA GLY A 24 -28.31 42.25 -29.12
C GLY A 24 -27.39 43.46 -28.88
N CYS A 25 -27.71 44.67 -29.34
CA CYS A 25 -26.83 45.83 -29.18
C CYS A 25 -27.61 47.17 -29.15
N THR A 26 -28.18 47.54 -28.00
CA THR A 26 -28.36 48.96 -27.62
C THR A 26 -28.17 49.17 -26.12
N LEU A 27 -27.24 50.07 -25.81
CA LEU A 27 -26.81 50.60 -24.51
C LEU A 27 -27.94 50.84 -23.49
N GLU A 28 -27.71 50.45 -22.24
CA GLU A 28 -28.08 51.29 -21.09
C GLU A 28 -26.81 51.90 -20.48
N ARG A 29 -26.68 53.19 -20.71
CA ARG A 29 -25.72 54.08 -20.06
C ARG A 29 -26.31 54.42 -18.68
N GLY A 30 -26.14 53.51 -17.73
CA GLY A 30 -26.39 53.75 -16.31
C GLY A 30 -25.10 54.13 -15.60
N GLU A 31 -24.91 55.41 -15.29
CA GLU A 31 -24.01 55.80 -14.21
C GLU A 31 -24.59 55.24 -12.90
N THR A 32 -23.96 54.24 -12.29
CA THR A 32 -23.82 54.10 -10.83
C THR A 32 -22.96 52.88 -10.45
N SER A 33 -22.01 53.17 -9.57
CA SER A 33 -21.10 52.29 -8.84
C SER A 33 -20.24 51.32 -9.65
N TRP A 34 -19.00 51.73 -9.84
CA TRP A 34 -17.85 50.85 -9.81
C TRP A 34 -17.91 49.98 -8.55
N PHE A 35 -18.50 48.78 -8.62
CA PHE A 35 -18.10 47.69 -7.74
C PHE A 35 -16.68 47.29 -8.16
N ARG A 36 -15.70 48.11 -7.77
CA ARG A 36 -14.36 47.61 -7.51
C ARG A 36 -14.59 46.59 -6.40
N VAL A 37 -14.70 45.31 -6.77
CA VAL A 37 -14.46 44.24 -5.80
C VAL A 37 -13.13 44.62 -5.19
N GLN A 38 -13.15 45.13 -3.96
CA GLN A 38 -11.94 45.31 -3.19
C GLN A 38 -11.44 43.88 -3.00
N HIS A 39 -10.62 43.41 -3.93
CA HIS A 39 -9.70 42.34 -3.62
C HIS A 39 -8.84 42.93 -2.51
N GLU A 40 -9.17 42.57 -1.27
CA GLU A 40 -8.22 42.72 -0.18
C GLU A 40 -6.89 42.18 -0.70
N PRO A 41 -5.80 42.95 -0.52
CA PRO A 41 -4.51 42.50 -1.01
C PRO A 41 -4.25 41.10 -0.43
N PRO A 42 -3.72 40.17 -1.25
CA PRO A 42 -3.45 38.81 -0.81
C PRO A 42 -2.68 38.86 0.52
N TYR A 43 -3.17 38.14 1.53
CA TYR A 43 -2.46 38.06 2.80
C TYR A 43 -1.18 37.27 2.56
N VAL A 44 -0.05 37.96 2.58
CA VAL A 44 1.29 37.42 2.38
C VAL A 44 2.14 37.73 3.60
N LEU A 45 2.96 36.77 4.02
CA LEU A 45 3.81 36.93 5.19
C LEU A 45 4.97 37.90 4.86
N ARG A 46 5.14 38.95 5.64
CA ARG A 46 6.31 39.82 5.51
C ARG A 46 7.45 39.25 6.34
N PRO A 47 8.60 38.90 5.73
CA PRO A 47 9.73 38.39 6.49
C PRO A 47 10.21 39.43 7.51
N GLU A 48 10.64 38.98 8.69
CA GLU A 48 11.28 39.81 9.71
C GLU A 48 12.55 40.48 9.17
N THR A 49 13.32 39.74 8.36
CA THR A 49 14.52 40.25 7.69
C THR A 49 14.25 40.49 6.20
N PRO A 50 14.40 41.73 5.69
CA PRO A 50 14.16 42.01 4.27
C PRO A 50 14.97 41.10 3.34
N GLY A 51 14.29 40.40 2.43
CA GLY A 51 14.92 39.51 1.45
C GLY A 51 15.32 38.14 1.98
N ARG A 52 14.99 37.79 3.23
CA ARG A 52 15.25 36.46 3.82
C ARG A 52 14.13 36.05 4.78
N MET A 53 13.56 34.87 4.55
CA MET A 53 12.71 34.17 5.49
C MET A 53 13.55 33.20 6.35
N THR A 54 13.20 33.05 7.61
CA THR A 54 13.63 31.93 8.46
C THR A 54 12.91 30.63 8.02
N ALA A 55 13.37 29.48 8.52
CA ALA A 55 12.74 28.20 8.19
C ALA A 55 11.27 28.18 8.64
N TYR A 56 10.99 28.75 9.80
CA TYR A 56 9.63 28.87 10.33
C TYR A 56 8.74 29.76 9.47
N GLU A 57 9.22 30.94 9.05
CA GLU A 57 8.48 31.85 8.15
C GLU A 57 8.22 31.23 6.76
N LEU A 58 9.15 30.40 6.27
CA LEU A 58 8.98 29.66 5.02
C LEU A 58 7.87 28.61 5.15
N VAL A 59 7.82 27.88 6.27
CA VAL A 59 6.73 26.94 6.57
C VAL A 59 5.40 27.65 6.79
N GLN A 60 5.39 28.80 7.47
CA GLN A 60 4.16 29.62 7.58
C GLN A 60 3.66 30.05 6.20
N SER A 61 4.56 30.46 5.31
CA SER A 61 4.20 30.79 3.92
C SER A 61 3.63 29.57 3.19
N LEU A 62 4.19 28.37 3.41
CA LEU A 62 3.64 27.12 2.88
C LEU A 62 2.23 26.85 3.42
N VAL A 63 1.98 27.03 4.72
CA VAL A 63 0.65 26.88 5.33
C VAL A 63 -0.36 27.86 4.72
N LEU A 64 0.02 29.12 4.47
CA LEU A 64 -0.85 30.09 3.80
C LEU A 64 -1.24 29.66 2.39
N ALA A 65 -0.33 29.01 1.65
CA ALA A 65 -0.64 28.44 0.34
C ALA A 65 -1.57 27.20 0.44
N VAL A 66 -1.41 26.39 1.49
CA VAL A 66 -2.27 25.23 1.76
C VAL A 66 -3.70 25.65 2.08
N ASP A 67 -3.88 26.67 2.93
CA ASP A 67 -5.20 27.18 3.36
C ASP A 67 -6.04 27.80 2.22
N ASN A 68 -5.45 28.06 1.05
CA ASN A 68 -6.09 28.57 -0.17
C ASN A 68 -6.81 29.93 -0.02
N ARG A 69 -6.60 30.65 1.09
CA ARG A 69 -7.15 32.00 1.30
C ARG A 69 -6.43 33.04 0.45
N THR A 70 -5.17 32.78 0.16
CA THR A 70 -4.32 33.60 -0.69
C THR A 70 -3.98 32.82 -1.97
N PRO A 71 -4.01 33.44 -3.16
CA PRO A 71 -3.56 32.79 -4.39
C PRO A 71 -2.13 32.25 -4.24
N VAL A 72 -1.92 30.97 -4.54
CA VAL A 72 -0.63 30.28 -4.40
C VAL A 72 0.50 31.02 -5.13
N GLY A 73 0.22 31.59 -6.30
CA GLY A 73 1.18 32.40 -7.05
C GLY A 73 1.66 33.65 -6.29
N SER A 74 0.76 34.33 -5.56
CA SER A 74 1.14 35.48 -4.73
C SER A 74 2.04 35.09 -3.56
N ILE A 75 1.80 33.92 -2.96
CA ILE A 75 2.67 33.37 -1.90
C ILE A 75 4.04 33.01 -2.48
N TYR A 76 4.07 32.31 -3.61
CA TYR A 76 5.31 31.89 -4.28
C TYR A 76 6.21 33.08 -4.63
N GLU A 77 5.65 34.16 -5.19
CA GLU A 77 6.43 35.35 -5.54
C GLU A 77 6.94 36.14 -4.32
N ASN A 78 6.31 35.96 -3.17
CA ASN A 78 6.72 36.59 -1.92
C ASN A 78 7.84 35.81 -1.20
N ILE A 79 8.07 34.55 -1.55
CA ILE A 79 9.25 33.80 -1.09
C ILE A 79 10.50 34.38 -1.80
N PRO A 80 11.55 34.78 -1.05
CA PRO A 80 12.75 35.36 -1.64
C PRO A 80 13.37 34.44 -2.69
N ALA A 81 13.78 35.01 -3.83
CA ALA A 81 14.23 34.25 -5.00
C ALA A 81 15.35 33.24 -4.68
N ARG A 82 16.28 33.59 -3.78
CA ARG A 82 17.37 32.70 -3.34
C ARG A 82 16.86 31.43 -2.64
N GLN A 83 15.74 31.52 -1.92
CA GLN A 83 15.16 30.43 -1.12
C GLN A 83 14.19 29.54 -1.92
N ARG A 84 13.92 29.90 -3.18
CA ARG A 84 13.15 29.12 -4.16
C ARG A 84 13.94 28.88 -5.45
N THR A 85 15.28 28.93 -5.37
CA THR A 85 16.14 28.76 -6.55
C THR A 85 15.86 27.41 -7.20
N GLY A 86 15.57 27.40 -8.51
CA GLY A 86 15.25 26.18 -9.26
C GLY A 86 13.81 25.66 -9.06
N LEU A 87 13.10 26.07 -8.01
CA LEU A 87 11.71 25.65 -7.78
C LEU A 87 10.75 26.43 -8.68
N SER A 88 10.07 25.73 -9.60
CA SER A 88 9.04 26.35 -10.46
C SER A 88 7.73 26.62 -9.70
N LEU A 89 6.97 27.64 -10.15
CA LEU A 89 5.61 27.90 -9.65
C LEU A 89 4.69 26.67 -9.82
N SER A 90 4.83 25.93 -10.92
CA SER A 90 4.06 24.70 -11.17
C SER A 90 4.36 23.61 -10.14
N ALA A 91 5.65 23.35 -9.84
CA ALA A 91 6.03 22.36 -8.84
C ALA A 91 5.56 22.77 -7.44
N PHE A 92 5.72 24.05 -7.08
CA PHE A 92 5.21 24.60 -5.82
C PHE A 92 3.68 24.47 -5.72
N THR A 93 2.95 24.75 -6.80
CA THR A 93 1.50 24.61 -6.84
C THR A 93 1.07 23.16 -6.64
N ARG A 94 1.71 22.20 -7.31
CA ARG A 94 1.43 20.76 -7.11
C ARG A 94 1.74 20.30 -5.70
N TYR A 95 2.87 20.74 -5.13
CA TYR A 95 3.27 20.40 -3.77
C TYR A 95 2.27 20.92 -2.73
N THR A 96 1.84 22.18 -2.86
CA THR A 96 0.82 22.75 -1.96
C THR A 96 -0.54 22.07 -2.10
N ALA A 97 -0.93 21.63 -3.31
CA ALA A 97 -2.15 20.87 -3.54
C ALA A 97 -2.08 19.47 -2.90
N LEU A 98 -0.92 18.80 -2.95
CA LEU A 98 -0.68 17.54 -2.24
C LEU A 98 -0.83 17.72 -0.73
N ILE A 99 -0.19 18.73 -0.15
CA ILE A 99 -0.29 18.98 1.30
C ILE A 99 -1.74 19.27 1.69
N ARG A 100 -2.48 20.04 0.88
CA ARG A 100 -3.91 20.29 1.09
C ARG A 100 -4.76 19.02 1.04
N ARG A 101 -4.41 18.04 0.19
CA ARG A 101 -5.10 16.74 0.16
C ARG A 101 -4.84 15.93 1.43
N ALA A 102 -3.63 16.01 1.97
CA ALA A 102 -3.29 15.34 3.23
C ALA A 102 -3.90 16.03 4.45
N VAL A 103 -3.92 17.36 4.44
CA VAL A 103 -4.39 18.23 5.53
C VAL A 103 -5.81 18.70 5.19
N LYS A 104 -6.80 17.85 5.48
CA LYS A 104 -8.21 18.08 5.10
C LYS A 104 -8.86 19.30 5.77
N ASP A 105 -8.40 19.66 6.97
CA ASP A 105 -8.84 20.82 7.75
C ASP A 105 -7.72 21.84 7.89
N SER A 106 -8.04 23.06 8.34
CA SER A 106 -7.04 24.12 8.55
C SER A 106 -5.94 23.69 9.53
N VAL A 107 -4.70 24.07 9.23
CA VAL A 107 -3.56 23.86 10.13
C VAL A 107 -3.78 24.67 11.40
N THR A 108 -3.77 24.00 12.55
CA THR A 108 -4.00 24.59 13.87
C THR A 108 -2.69 25.02 14.55
N ALA A 109 -1.59 24.32 14.26
CA ALA A 109 -0.28 24.64 14.81
C ALA A 109 0.86 24.12 13.91
N ILE A 110 2.02 24.76 14.03
CA ILE A 110 3.29 24.28 13.48
C ILE A 110 4.15 23.88 14.67
N ALA A 111 4.63 22.64 14.67
CA ALA A 111 5.52 22.12 15.72
C ALA A 111 6.79 21.53 15.10
N ILE A 112 7.86 21.43 15.88
CA ILE A 112 9.07 20.71 15.49
C ILE A 112 8.96 19.29 16.07
N PRO A 113 9.22 18.23 15.29
CA PRO A 113 9.29 16.86 15.81
C PRO A 113 10.39 16.72 16.85
N ASP A 114 10.25 15.77 17.78
CA ASP A 114 11.33 15.45 18.70
C ASP A 114 12.55 14.81 17.98
N GLU A 115 13.67 14.67 18.69
CA GLU A 115 14.93 14.20 18.13
C GLU A 115 14.83 12.77 17.57
N ASP A 116 14.10 11.88 18.24
CA ASP A 116 13.87 10.50 17.81
C ASP A 116 13.05 10.46 16.51
N GLN A 117 12.01 11.30 16.42
CA GLN A 117 11.19 11.45 15.20
C GLN A 117 11.99 12.02 14.04
N GLN A 118 12.82 13.04 14.29
CA GLN A 118 13.70 13.59 13.26
C GLN A 118 14.69 12.54 12.75
N ALA A 119 15.33 11.79 13.65
CA ALA A 119 16.23 10.70 13.27
C ALA A 119 15.51 9.63 12.43
N ALA A 120 14.26 9.30 12.78
CA ALA A 120 13.43 8.38 12.00
C ALA A 120 13.14 8.92 10.59
N TYR A 121 12.82 10.21 10.44
CA TYR A 121 12.61 10.82 9.12
C TYR A 121 13.87 10.82 8.26
N VAL A 122 15.02 11.14 8.85
CA VAL A 122 16.30 11.09 8.14
C VAL A 122 16.61 9.67 7.70
N ALA A 123 16.44 8.68 8.57
CA ALA A 123 16.71 7.28 8.24
C ALA A 123 15.79 6.76 7.12
N GLN A 124 14.50 7.09 7.17
CA GLN A 124 13.52 6.70 6.16
C GLN A 124 13.80 7.37 4.80
N THR A 125 14.18 8.64 4.82
CA THR A 125 14.41 9.44 3.60
C THR A 125 15.73 9.09 2.91
N SER A 126 16.75 8.77 3.69
CA SER A 126 18.10 8.46 3.19
C SER A 126 18.16 7.18 2.35
N ALA A 127 17.16 6.30 2.45
CA ALA A 127 17.10 5.09 1.63
C ALA A 127 16.82 5.35 0.14
N GLN A 128 16.37 6.57 -0.23
CA GLN A 128 15.98 6.87 -1.60
C GLN A 128 17.17 7.05 -2.55
N SER A 129 18.12 7.93 -2.20
CA SER A 129 19.31 8.24 -3.01
C SER A 129 20.31 9.06 -2.20
N ASP A 130 21.58 9.08 -2.61
CA ASP A 130 22.64 9.86 -1.94
C ASP A 130 22.33 11.37 -1.89
N VAL A 131 21.74 11.92 -2.96
CA VAL A 131 21.35 13.34 -3.02
C VAL A 131 20.29 13.65 -1.96
N ILE A 132 19.26 12.81 -1.89
CA ILE A 132 18.16 12.97 -0.93
C ILE A 132 18.63 12.72 0.50
N ALA A 133 19.57 11.78 0.71
CA ALA A 133 20.18 11.54 2.01
C ALA A 133 20.95 12.77 2.52
N SER A 134 21.70 13.44 1.65
CA SER A 134 22.37 14.71 1.99
C SER A 134 21.35 15.78 2.36
N LEU A 135 20.30 15.96 1.54
CA LEU A 135 19.26 16.95 1.83
C LEU A 135 18.52 16.65 3.14
N ALA A 136 18.32 15.38 3.48
CA ALA A 136 17.68 14.98 4.73
C ALA A 136 18.54 15.32 5.95
N ALA A 137 19.87 15.14 5.87
CA ALA A 137 20.79 15.52 6.93
C ALA A 137 20.79 17.03 7.19
N ASP A 138 20.60 17.82 6.13
CA ASP A 138 20.56 19.29 6.17
C ASP A 138 19.13 19.84 6.33
N SER A 139 18.16 19.01 6.69
CA SER A 139 16.75 19.40 6.80
C SER A 139 16.31 19.72 8.22
N VAL A 140 15.50 20.75 8.36
CA VAL A 140 14.65 20.97 9.54
C VAL A 140 13.24 20.50 9.21
N PHE A 141 12.75 19.55 10.00
CA PHE A 141 11.41 18.98 9.86
C PHE A 141 10.39 19.76 10.69
N PHE A 142 9.18 19.88 10.17
CA PHE A 142 8.04 20.54 10.81
C PHE A 142 6.79 19.67 10.70
N HIS A 143 6.03 19.61 11.78
CA HIS A 143 4.70 19.05 11.83
C HIS A 143 3.65 20.14 11.64
N LEU A 144 2.88 20.02 10.56
CA LEU A 144 1.64 20.76 10.35
C LEU A 144 0.53 20.01 11.09
N ARG A 145 0.13 20.51 12.25
CA ARG A 145 -0.92 19.90 13.07
C ARG A 145 -2.29 20.36 12.61
N TYR A 146 -3.23 19.43 12.53
CA TYR A 146 -4.61 19.67 12.12
C TYR A 146 -5.55 18.69 12.85
N LEU A 147 -6.84 18.95 12.79
CA LEU A 147 -7.85 18.02 13.28
C LEU A 147 -8.28 17.13 12.11
N ASP A 148 -8.29 15.81 12.30
CA ASP A 148 -8.84 14.91 11.28
C ASP A 148 -10.38 14.88 11.32
N GLU A 149 -10.99 14.10 10.42
CA GLU A 149 -12.45 13.95 10.32
C GLU A 149 -13.12 13.50 11.63
N ASN A 150 -12.37 12.84 12.51
CA ASN A 150 -12.81 12.39 13.83
C ASN A 150 -12.50 13.39 14.95
N ARG A 151 -12.07 14.61 14.58
CA ARG A 151 -11.58 15.67 15.49
C ARG A 151 -10.41 15.23 16.36
N ARG A 152 -9.58 14.31 15.88
CA ARG A 152 -8.34 13.90 16.54
C ARG A 152 -7.20 14.73 15.98
N GLU A 153 -6.27 15.10 16.85
CA GLU A 153 -5.04 15.76 16.41
C GLU A 153 -4.25 14.79 15.52
N SER A 154 -3.94 15.25 14.30
CA SER A 154 -3.08 14.59 13.33
C SER A 154 -1.99 15.58 12.90
N ALA A 155 -0.89 15.06 12.37
CA ALA A 155 0.22 15.88 11.90
C ALA A 155 0.67 15.42 10.52
N PHE A 156 0.97 16.38 9.64
CA PHE A 156 1.61 16.13 8.36
C PHE A 156 3.03 16.72 8.37
N THR A 157 4.02 15.94 7.97
CA THR A 157 5.42 16.36 8.04
C THR A 157 5.85 17.06 6.76
N VAL A 158 6.49 18.22 6.91
CA VAL A 158 7.18 18.94 5.84
C VAL A 158 8.62 19.21 6.26
N ALA A 159 9.51 19.40 5.30
CA ALA A 159 10.91 19.73 5.56
C ALA A 159 11.33 20.99 4.82
N VAL A 160 12.31 21.68 5.40
CA VAL A 160 13.01 22.81 4.80
C VAL A 160 14.50 22.51 4.87
N GLN A 161 15.20 22.63 3.75
CA GLN A 161 16.64 22.38 3.69
C GLN A 161 17.39 23.66 4.06
N ILE A 162 18.46 23.51 4.83
CA ILE A 162 19.35 24.58 5.26
C ILE A 162 20.65 24.43 4.50
N ASP A 163 21.05 25.45 3.74
CA ASP A 163 22.36 25.43 3.06
C ASP A 163 23.53 25.70 4.03
N GLU A 164 24.76 25.63 3.51
CA GLU A 164 26.00 25.87 4.27
C GLU A 164 26.05 27.27 4.91
N GLU A 165 25.34 28.26 4.35
CA GLU A 165 25.23 29.61 4.90
C GLU A 165 24.08 29.78 5.92
N GLY A 166 23.38 28.69 6.25
CA GLY A 166 22.25 28.69 7.17
C GLY A 166 20.97 29.28 6.57
N LEU A 167 20.88 29.42 5.25
CA LEU A 167 19.73 29.96 4.56
C LEU A 167 18.73 28.81 4.25
N PRO A 168 17.48 28.91 4.74
CA PRO A 168 16.48 27.89 4.48
C PRO A 168 15.94 28.00 3.05
N SER A 169 15.68 26.87 2.41
CA SER A 169 15.14 26.82 1.05
C SER A 169 14.14 25.67 0.87
N LEU A 170 13.26 25.84 -0.12
CA LEU A 170 12.42 24.76 -0.65
C LEU A 170 13.14 24.19 -1.88
N THR A 171 13.89 23.09 -1.69
CA THR A 171 14.70 22.54 -2.78
C THR A 171 13.83 21.81 -3.81
N PRO A 172 14.10 21.99 -5.12
CA PRO A 172 13.35 21.32 -6.17
C PRO A 172 13.53 19.79 -6.12
N GLU A 173 14.72 19.30 -5.76
CA GLU A 173 15.00 17.86 -5.66
C GLU A 173 14.11 17.18 -4.62
N TRP A 174 13.93 17.81 -3.45
CA TRP A 174 13.05 17.33 -2.40
C TRP A 174 11.59 17.31 -2.86
N ILE A 175 11.10 18.45 -3.39
CA ILE A 175 9.72 18.59 -3.84
C ILE A 175 9.41 17.61 -4.97
N ASP A 176 10.30 17.47 -5.95
CA ASP A 176 10.12 16.54 -7.06
C ASP A 176 10.13 15.09 -6.56
N ALA A 177 10.94 14.74 -5.57
CA ALA A 177 10.94 13.41 -4.98
C ALA A 177 9.61 13.07 -4.27
N VAL A 178 9.06 14.02 -3.50
CA VAL A 178 7.74 13.86 -2.90
C VAL A 178 6.66 13.73 -3.97
N LEU A 179 6.68 14.59 -4.99
CA LEU A 179 5.67 14.59 -6.06
C LEU A 179 5.73 13.31 -6.91
N ARG A 180 6.92 12.79 -7.23
CA ARG A 180 7.06 11.51 -7.94
C ARG A 180 6.43 10.35 -7.18
N LEU A 181 6.66 10.27 -5.86
CA LEU A 181 6.06 9.23 -5.04
C LEU A 181 4.54 9.39 -4.96
N TYR A 182 4.06 10.62 -4.83
CA TYR A 182 2.62 10.90 -4.85
C TYR A 182 1.97 10.54 -6.20
N ASP A 183 2.61 10.87 -7.33
CA ASP A 183 2.13 10.48 -8.65
C ASP A 183 2.07 8.95 -8.81
N PHE A 184 3.04 8.22 -8.26
CA PHE A 184 3.00 6.75 -8.23
C PHE A 184 1.80 6.23 -7.47
N ILE A 185 1.46 6.80 -6.30
CA ILE A 185 0.30 6.41 -5.50
C ILE A 185 -1.00 6.64 -6.28
N GLU A 186 -1.13 7.80 -6.94
CA GLU A 186 -2.29 8.12 -7.76
C GLU A 186 -2.40 7.14 -8.95
N LEU A 187 -1.29 6.77 -9.60
CA LEU A 187 -1.29 5.77 -10.66
C LEU A 187 -1.66 4.37 -10.14
N TYR A 188 -1.16 3.97 -8.97
CA TYR A 188 -1.48 2.69 -8.33
C TYR A 188 -2.99 2.56 -8.08
N TYR A 189 -3.60 3.57 -7.48
CA TYR A 189 -5.04 3.55 -7.21
C TYR A 189 -5.91 3.77 -8.44
N SER A 190 -5.45 4.56 -9.42
CA SER A 190 -6.14 4.67 -10.71
C SER A 190 -6.18 3.33 -11.44
N ALA A 191 -5.07 2.58 -11.45
CA ALA A 191 -5.04 1.25 -12.05
C ALA A 191 -5.99 0.26 -11.34
N ILE A 192 -6.21 0.42 -10.03
CA ILE A 192 -7.20 -0.35 -9.27
C ILE A 192 -8.63 0.04 -9.67
N VAL A 193 -8.92 1.35 -9.73
CA VAL A 193 -10.26 1.88 -10.06
C VAL A 193 -10.67 1.53 -11.49
N ASP A 194 -9.72 1.56 -12.42
CA ASP A 194 -9.96 1.30 -13.85
C ASP A 194 -9.90 -0.20 -14.20
N ASP A 195 -9.81 -1.10 -13.21
CA ASP A 195 -9.61 -2.55 -13.39
C ASP A 195 -8.41 -2.89 -14.32
N ASN A 196 -7.39 -2.02 -14.36
CA ASN A 196 -6.29 -2.08 -15.31
C ASN A 196 -5.14 -2.95 -14.78
N VAL A 197 -5.32 -4.27 -14.89
CA VAL A 197 -4.34 -5.29 -14.48
C VAL A 197 -2.94 -5.05 -15.07
N PRO A 198 -2.76 -4.78 -16.39
CA PRO A 198 -1.43 -4.53 -16.94
C PRO A 198 -0.73 -3.30 -16.33
N ALA A 199 -1.46 -2.21 -16.08
CA ALA A 199 -0.88 -1.02 -15.46
C ALA A 199 -0.45 -1.30 -14.01
N LEU A 200 -1.30 -1.96 -13.23
CA LEU A 200 -1.00 -2.33 -11.85
C LEU A 200 0.20 -3.29 -11.77
N GLN A 201 0.25 -4.29 -12.66
CA GLN A 201 1.38 -5.22 -12.76
C GLN A 201 2.69 -4.49 -13.07
N ALA A 202 2.66 -3.54 -14.01
CA ALA A 202 3.85 -2.75 -14.37
C ALA A 202 4.36 -1.88 -13.21
N LEU A 203 3.46 -1.33 -12.39
CA LEU A 203 3.81 -0.58 -11.18
C LEU A 203 4.42 -1.52 -10.11
N LEU A 204 3.76 -2.63 -9.81
CA LEU A 204 4.21 -3.60 -8.81
C LEU A 204 5.57 -4.23 -9.17
N ARG A 205 5.85 -4.43 -10.46
CA ARG A 205 7.13 -4.95 -10.96
C ARG A 205 8.33 -4.09 -10.53
N GLN A 206 8.15 -2.79 -10.32
CA GLN A 206 9.27 -1.88 -9.97
C GLN A 206 9.89 -2.25 -8.61
N GLY A 207 9.06 -2.68 -7.66
CA GLY A 207 9.45 -2.99 -6.29
C GLY A 207 9.97 -4.41 -6.09
N GLU A 208 10.01 -5.25 -7.13
CA GLU A 208 10.44 -6.63 -6.99
C GLU A 208 11.96 -6.77 -6.89
N THR A 209 12.39 -7.56 -5.90
CA THR A 209 13.80 -7.83 -5.61
C THR A 209 14.25 -9.18 -6.17
N LEU A 210 13.32 -10.08 -6.44
CA LEU A 210 13.60 -11.37 -7.08
C LEU A 210 13.77 -11.21 -8.59
N PRO A 211 14.55 -12.10 -9.24
CA PRO A 211 14.69 -12.08 -10.69
C PRO A 211 13.34 -12.17 -11.41
N LEU A 212 13.15 -11.33 -12.42
CA LEU A 212 12.00 -11.42 -13.31
C LEU A 212 12.08 -12.71 -14.14
N SER A 213 10.95 -13.38 -14.26
CA SER A 213 10.75 -14.63 -15.00
C SER A 213 9.28 -14.73 -15.38
N ASP A 214 8.93 -15.63 -16.31
CA ASP A 214 7.53 -15.85 -16.69
C ASP A 214 6.64 -16.22 -15.49
N VAL A 215 7.20 -16.99 -14.54
CA VAL A 215 6.51 -17.35 -13.28
C VAL A 215 6.30 -16.13 -12.39
N MET A 216 7.31 -15.26 -12.25
CA MET A 216 7.17 -14.03 -11.49
C MET A 216 6.17 -13.06 -12.14
N ASP A 217 6.17 -12.97 -13.46
CA ASP A 217 5.20 -12.17 -14.20
C ASP A 217 3.79 -12.66 -13.95
N LYS A 218 3.58 -13.99 -13.94
CA LYS A 218 2.29 -14.57 -13.57
C LYS A 218 1.91 -14.29 -12.12
N ALA A 219 2.87 -14.35 -11.20
CA ALA A 219 2.63 -14.00 -9.80
C ALA A 219 2.19 -12.54 -9.64
N LEU A 220 2.82 -11.60 -10.35
CA LEU A 220 2.45 -10.17 -10.33
C LEU A 220 1.08 -9.93 -10.98
N GLU A 221 0.74 -10.64 -12.04
CA GLU A 221 -0.60 -10.62 -12.65
C GLU A 221 -1.66 -11.10 -11.64
N ASN A 222 -1.42 -12.23 -10.97
CA ASN A 222 -2.32 -12.76 -9.94
C ASN A 222 -2.45 -11.79 -8.75
N LYS A 223 -1.35 -11.15 -8.34
CA LYS A 223 -1.33 -10.10 -7.30
C LYS A 223 -2.21 -8.92 -7.70
N SER A 224 -2.10 -8.47 -8.95
CA SER A 224 -2.88 -7.36 -9.48
C SER A 224 -4.38 -7.68 -9.49
N HIS A 225 -4.77 -8.86 -9.98
CA HIS A 225 -6.16 -9.32 -9.93
C HIS A 225 -6.69 -9.41 -8.49
N ALA A 226 -5.92 -9.98 -7.58
CA ALA A 226 -6.32 -10.12 -6.19
C ALA A 226 -6.44 -8.76 -5.46
N ALA A 227 -5.56 -7.80 -5.75
CA ALA A 227 -5.68 -6.42 -5.28
C ALA A 227 -6.98 -5.78 -5.79
N ILE A 228 -7.16 -5.70 -7.11
CA ILE A 228 -8.36 -5.10 -7.73
C ILE A 228 -9.63 -5.70 -7.14
N SER A 229 -9.70 -7.02 -7.09
CA SER A 229 -10.87 -7.74 -6.60
C SER A 229 -11.12 -7.56 -5.10
N PHE A 230 -10.07 -7.32 -4.30
CA PHE A 230 -10.22 -6.98 -2.89
C PHE A 230 -10.78 -5.58 -2.71
N TYR A 231 -10.29 -4.61 -3.49
CA TYR A 231 -10.74 -3.23 -3.43
C TYR A 231 -12.20 -3.09 -3.83
N ASP A 232 -12.61 -3.72 -4.93
CA ASP A 232 -14.00 -3.73 -5.40
C ASP A 232 -14.96 -4.33 -4.36
N ARG A 233 -14.56 -5.43 -3.70
CA ARG A 233 -15.48 -6.21 -2.84
C ARG A 233 -15.49 -5.80 -1.37
N ARG A 234 -14.41 -5.20 -0.85
CA ARG A 234 -14.24 -4.97 0.59
C ARG A 234 -13.88 -3.55 0.96
N VAL A 235 -13.25 -2.77 0.10
CA VAL A 235 -12.84 -1.41 0.46
C VAL A 235 -14.05 -0.48 0.30
N THR A 236 -14.43 0.16 1.41
CA THR A 236 -15.64 0.99 1.49
C THR A 236 -15.38 2.45 1.18
N THR A 237 -14.14 2.89 1.34
CA THR A 237 -13.67 4.18 0.82
C THR A 237 -13.43 4.03 -0.67
N ALA A 238 -13.82 4.99 -1.51
CA ALA A 238 -13.38 4.94 -2.90
C ALA A 238 -11.85 4.91 -2.93
N PRO A 239 -11.20 4.11 -3.81
CA PRO A 239 -9.74 3.95 -3.76
C PRO A 239 -8.96 5.26 -3.94
N LEU A 240 -9.56 6.31 -4.52
CA LEU A 240 -8.97 7.65 -4.66
C LEU A 240 -9.33 8.62 -3.52
N ASP A 241 -10.19 8.22 -2.58
CA ASP A 241 -10.62 9.02 -1.42
C ASP A 241 -9.82 8.67 -0.15
N TYR A 242 -8.62 8.11 -0.33
CA TYR A 242 -7.73 7.70 0.74
C TYR A 242 -7.28 8.86 1.64
N LYS A 243 -6.99 8.55 2.90
CA LYS A 243 -6.33 9.50 3.80
C LYS A 243 -4.83 9.40 3.59
N LEU A 244 -4.21 10.44 3.05
CA LEU A 244 -2.75 10.54 2.94
C LEU A 244 -2.16 10.87 4.32
N ILE A 245 -1.53 9.89 4.96
CA ILE A 245 -1.02 10.02 6.33
C ILE A 245 0.33 10.73 6.31
N ALA A 246 1.25 10.27 5.47
CA ALA A 246 2.59 10.85 5.35
C ALA A 246 3.11 10.70 3.93
N VAL A 247 3.84 11.71 3.45
CA VAL A 247 4.68 11.61 2.25
C VAL A 247 5.95 12.41 2.50
N VAL A 248 7.07 11.70 2.51
CA VAL A 248 8.42 12.27 2.48
C VAL A 248 9.18 11.61 1.32
N PRO A 249 10.27 12.19 0.83
CA PRO A 249 11.09 11.49 -0.15
C PRO A 249 11.47 10.09 0.38
N GLY A 250 11.38 9.07 -0.46
CA GLY A 250 11.66 7.68 -0.07
C GLY A 250 10.48 6.93 0.58
N ALA A 251 9.48 7.60 1.15
CA ALA A 251 8.37 6.86 1.77
C ALA A 251 7.04 7.61 1.89
N ALA A 252 5.96 6.85 1.77
CA ALA A 252 4.61 7.35 1.96
C ALA A 252 3.71 6.33 2.62
N SER A 253 2.65 6.80 3.25
CA SER A 253 1.62 5.96 3.84
C SER A 253 0.23 6.55 3.63
N VAL A 254 -0.71 5.66 3.33
CA VAL A 254 -2.12 6.01 3.12
C VAL A 254 -3.02 5.06 3.89
N GLU A 255 -4.19 5.55 4.26
CA GLU A 255 -5.19 4.78 5.00
C GLU A 255 -6.51 4.67 4.25
N HIS A 256 -7.05 3.45 4.30
CA HIS A 256 -8.34 3.05 3.77
C HIS A 256 -9.22 2.40 4.84
N TYR A 257 -10.53 2.42 4.61
CA TYR A 257 -11.48 1.63 5.39
C TYR A 257 -12.00 0.46 4.56
N ALA A 258 -11.89 -0.76 5.08
CA ALA A 258 -12.46 -1.95 4.48
C ALA A 258 -13.43 -2.66 5.44
N THR A 259 -14.31 -3.50 4.90
CA THR A 259 -15.10 -4.43 5.70
C THR A 259 -14.26 -5.65 6.07
N VAL A 260 -14.35 -6.12 7.32
CA VAL A 260 -13.63 -7.32 7.80
C VAL A 260 -13.97 -8.57 6.97
N SER A 261 -15.21 -8.67 6.50
CA SER A 261 -15.67 -9.70 5.57
C SER A 261 -16.71 -9.11 4.61
N PRO A 262 -16.94 -9.70 3.42
CA PRO A 262 -17.91 -9.16 2.46
C PRO A 262 -19.31 -9.10 3.11
N GLY A 263 -19.92 -7.92 3.10
CA GLY A 263 -21.23 -7.67 3.72
C GLY A 263 -21.22 -7.45 5.24
N SER A 264 -20.07 -7.50 5.90
CA SER A 264 -19.96 -7.13 7.32
C SER A 264 -20.08 -5.61 7.50
N ALA A 265 -20.85 -5.19 8.51
CA ALA A 265 -20.89 -3.79 8.93
C ALA A 265 -19.62 -3.35 9.69
N ARG A 266 -18.80 -4.30 10.16
CA ARG A 266 -17.56 -4.01 10.89
C ARG A 266 -16.49 -3.55 9.91
N ARG A 267 -15.97 -2.35 10.16
CA ARG A 267 -14.87 -1.74 9.41
C ARG A 267 -13.52 -2.01 10.08
N GLU A 268 -12.49 -2.12 9.26
CA GLU A 268 -11.09 -2.16 9.64
C GLU A 268 -10.32 -1.03 8.94
N ASN A 269 -9.35 -0.45 9.66
CA ASN A 269 -8.40 0.49 9.08
C ASN A 269 -7.28 -0.30 8.42
N ARG A 270 -6.95 0.08 7.19
CA ARG A 270 -5.90 -0.53 6.42
C ARG A 270 -4.85 0.52 6.08
N LEU A 271 -3.62 0.26 6.51
CA LEU A 271 -2.46 1.05 6.17
C LEU A 271 -1.78 0.43 4.96
N VAL A 272 -1.60 1.21 3.90
CA VAL A 272 -0.77 0.85 2.75
C VAL A 272 0.46 1.74 2.78
N THR A 273 1.64 1.13 2.67
CA THR A 273 2.91 1.88 2.69
C THR A 273 3.64 1.72 1.37
N PHE A 274 4.24 2.81 0.90
CA PHE A 274 5.04 2.89 -0.30
C PHE A 274 6.46 3.26 0.09
N SER A 275 7.45 2.56 -0.45
CA SER A 275 8.86 2.83 -0.19
C SER A 275 9.60 2.94 -1.52
N ASP A 276 10.23 4.09 -1.77
CA ASP A 276 11.06 4.37 -2.95
C ASP A 276 12.53 4.20 -2.58
N THR A 277 13.18 3.21 -3.20
CA THR A 277 14.61 2.95 -3.03
C THR A 277 15.27 3.02 -4.41
N ASN A 278 16.12 4.04 -4.63
CA ASN A 278 16.80 4.30 -5.90
C ASN A 278 15.84 4.40 -7.10
N GLY A 279 14.68 5.04 -6.93
CA GLY A 279 13.67 5.24 -7.97
C GLY A 279 12.79 4.02 -8.22
N LYS A 280 12.94 2.95 -7.44
CA LYS A 280 12.10 1.76 -7.48
C LYS A 280 11.14 1.78 -6.32
N VAL A 281 9.85 1.89 -6.63
CA VAL A 281 8.80 1.93 -5.62
C VAL A 281 8.29 0.53 -5.31
N SER A 282 8.36 0.16 -4.04
CA SER A 282 7.74 -1.04 -3.48
C SER A 282 6.44 -0.68 -2.75
N VAL A 283 5.44 -1.55 -2.86
CA VAL A 283 4.12 -1.36 -2.25
C VAL A 283 3.87 -2.48 -1.27
N ASN A 284 3.57 -2.12 -0.03
CA ASN A 284 3.09 -3.05 0.99
C ASN A 284 1.59 -2.81 1.20
N ASP A 285 0.77 -3.51 0.40
CA ASP A 285 -0.68 -3.55 0.51
C ASP A 285 -1.10 -4.95 0.91
N ARG A 286 -1.48 -5.14 2.18
CA ARG A 286 -1.71 -6.48 2.74
C ARG A 286 -3.10 -7.00 2.41
N VAL A 287 -3.28 -7.65 1.27
CA VAL A 287 -4.54 -8.33 0.95
C VAL A 287 -4.56 -9.72 1.63
N PRO A 288 -5.60 -10.04 2.45
CA PRO A 288 -5.71 -11.36 3.07
C PRO A 288 -5.74 -12.47 2.01
N SER A 289 -4.96 -13.51 2.21
CA SER A 289 -5.00 -14.74 1.42
C SER A 289 -5.40 -15.90 2.33
N GLU A 290 -6.39 -16.68 1.90
CA GLU A 290 -6.88 -17.84 2.66
C GLU A 290 -6.14 -19.10 2.25
N LEU A 291 -5.69 -19.89 3.24
CA LEU A 291 -5.04 -21.17 3.01
C LEU A 291 -5.98 -22.15 2.29
N SER A 292 -5.51 -22.75 1.20
CA SER A 292 -6.25 -23.79 0.47
C SER A 292 -6.33 -25.10 1.26
N ALA A 293 -7.46 -25.79 1.19
CA ALA A 293 -7.61 -27.13 1.76
C ALA A 293 -6.68 -28.16 1.10
N ASP A 294 -6.31 -27.96 -0.17
CA ASP A 294 -5.37 -28.83 -0.87
C ASP A 294 -3.97 -28.79 -0.23
N ASP A 295 -3.60 -27.66 0.41
CA ASP A 295 -2.32 -27.53 1.10
C ASP A 295 -2.22 -28.35 2.39
N LEU A 296 -3.33 -28.93 2.86
CA LEU A 296 -3.31 -29.86 4.00
C LEU A 296 -2.83 -31.26 3.62
N GLN A 297 -2.78 -31.60 2.34
CA GLN A 297 -2.32 -32.90 1.86
C GLN A 297 -0.80 -32.91 1.74
N ILE A 298 -0.15 -33.91 2.36
CA ILE A 298 1.30 -34.05 2.35
C ILE A 298 1.71 -35.14 1.37
N PHE A 299 2.64 -34.83 0.49
CA PHE A 299 3.17 -35.74 -0.52
C PHE A 299 4.67 -35.97 -0.32
N HIS A 300 5.11 -37.19 -0.63
CA HIS A 300 6.53 -37.56 -0.72
C HIS A 300 6.79 -38.17 -2.10
N ASN A 301 7.69 -37.56 -2.87
CA ASN A 301 8.02 -37.98 -4.25
C ASN A 301 6.79 -38.19 -5.17
N GLY A 302 5.74 -37.39 -4.98
CA GLY A 302 4.51 -37.44 -5.77
C GLY A 302 3.41 -38.35 -5.21
N ASP A 303 3.70 -39.17 -4.20
CA ASP A 303 2.71 -40.03 -3.54
C ASP A 303 2.19 -39.38 -2.25
N LYS A 304 0.87 -39.36 -2.08
CA LYS A 304 0.24 -38.81 -0.87
C LYS A 304 0.60 -39.67 0.35
N LEU A 305 1.08 -39.03 1.41
CA LEU A 305 1.35 -39.66 2.71
C LEU A 305 0.11 -39.64 3.61
N PHE A 306 -0.47 -38.47 3.84
CA PHE A 306 -1.63 -38.25 4.71
C PHE A 306 -2.17 -36.83 4.53
N THR A 307 -3.27 -36.50 5.22
CA THR A 307 -3.85 -35.15 5.26
C THR A 307 -3.83 -34.61 6.69
N VAL A 308 -3.26 -33.42 6.89
CA VAL A 308 -3.19 -32.80 8.21
C VAL A 308 -4.59 -32.45 8.71
N GLY A 309 -4.87 -32.87 9.94
CA GLY A 309 -6.07 -32.60 10.70
C GLY A 309 -7.31 -33.39 10.25
N SER A 310 -7.15 -34.33 9.31
CA SER A 310 -8.21 -35.20 8.83
C SER A 310 -8.26 -36.51 9.63
N PRO A 311 -9.32 -36.77 10.41
CA PRO A 311 -9.49 -38.05 11.10
C PRO A 311 -9.87 -39.20 10.15
N ASP A 312 -10.36 -38.88 8.94
CA ASP A 312 -10.75 -39.85 7.92
C ASP A 312 -9.56 -40.37 7.09
N ASP A 313 -8.38 -39.77 7.28
CA ASP A 313 -7.12 -40.12 6.60
C ASP A 313 -5.98 -40.25 7.65
N PRO A 314 -6.09 -41.19 8.61
CA PRO A 314 -5.13 -41.31 9.70
C PRO A 314 -3.76 -41.72 9.16
N ALA A 315 -2.71 -41.08 9.68
CA ALA A 315 -1.34 -41.47 9.39
C ALA A 315 -0.97 -42.73 10.18
N VAL A 316 -0.42 -43.73 9.49
CA VAL A 316 -0.05 -45.03 10.06
C VAL A 316 1.46 -45.22 9.97
N SER A 317 2.10 -45.59 11.09
CA SER A 317 3.56 -45.69 11.17
C SER A 317 4.15 -46.67 10.15
N ALA A 318 3.54 -47.84 9.96
CA ALA A 318 4.01 -48.85 9.01
C ALA A 318 4.03 -48.35 7.55
N GLU A 319 3.04 -47.54 7.16
CA GLU A 319 2.95 -47.00 5.80
C GLU A 319 3.98 -45.88 5.57
N ILE A 320 4.17 -45.02 6.58
CA ILE A 320 5.16 -43.94 6.53
C ILE A 320 6.57 -44.51 6.54
N GLU A 321 6.86 -45.47 7.42
CA GLU A 321 8.18 -46.10 7.52
C GLU A 321 8.54 -46.90 6.27
N ALA A 322 7.56 -47.49 5.57
CA ALA A 322 7.79 -48.14 4.29
C ALA A 322 8.30 -47.19 3.19
N ARG A 323 8.00 -45.88 3.31
CA ARG A 323 8.39 -44.87 2.31
C ARG A 323 9.57 -44.00 2.76
N LEU A 324 9.59 -43.58 4.03
CA LEU A 324 10.57 -42.65 4.58
C LEU A 324 11.70 -43.36 5.34
N GLY A 325 11.56 -44.66 5.63
CA GLY A 325 12.41 -45.39 6.55
C GLY A 325 12.05 -45.12 8.02
N ILE A 326 12.87 -45.63 8.93
CA ILE A 326 12.64 -45.52 10.37
C ILE A 326 12.84 -44.07 10.88
N PRO A 327 12.07 -43.64 11.90
CA PRO A 327 12.32 -42.39 12.62
C PRO A 327 13.75 -42.22 13.13
N LEU A 328 14.21 -40.96 13.17
CA LEU A 328 15.50 -40.55 13.71
C LEU A 328 15.60 -40.72 15.24
N SER A 329 14.46 -40.76 15.93
CA SER A 329 14.38 -41.01 17.37
C SER A 329 13.28 -42.00 17.70
N HIS A 330 13.59 -42.96 18.57
CA HIS A 330 12.65 -43.92 19.14
C HIS A 330 12.83 -43.97 20.66
N ASN A 331 12.15 -43.08 21.38
CA ASN A 331 12.20 -43.06 22.83
C ASN A 331 10.87 -42.59 23.43
N ASP A 332 10.79 -42.58 24.76
CA ASP A 332 9.60 -42.18 25.52
C ASP A 332 9.11 -40.76 25.22
N GLN A 333 9.93 -39.91 24.62
CA GLN A 333 9.54 -38.56 24.22
C GLN A 333 8.66 -38.53 22.97
N ASN A 334 8.69 -39.59 22.15
CA ASN A 334 7.88 -39.70 20.95
C ASN A 334 6.39 -39.90 21.26
N CYS A 335 6.05 -40.49 22.40
CA CYS A 335 4.66 -40.82 22.72
C CYS A 335 4.35 -40.44 24.16
N ARG A 336 3.41 -39.51 24.33
CA ARG A 336 3.09 -38.89 25.61
C ARG A 336 1.59 -38.90 25.84
N GLN A 337 1.20 -38.89 27.10
CA GLN A 337 -0.19 -38.61 27.48
C GLN A 337 -0.34 -37.12 27.78
N GLN A 338 -1.27 -36.46 27.10
CA GLN A 338 -1.61 -35.06 27.32
C GLN A 338 -3.13 -34.93 27.42
N ASN A 339 -3.63 -34.41 28.54
CA ASN A 339 -5.07 -34.26 28.80
C ASN A 339 -5.92 -35.53 28.61
N GLY A 340 -5.34 -36.72 28.85
CA GLY A 340 -6.02 -38.00 28.66
C GLY A 340 -6.04 -38.52 27.21
N GLN A 341 -5.39 -37.81 26.29
CA GLN A 341 -5.15 -38.25 24.91
C GLN A 341 -3.69 -38.64 24.72
N SER A 342 -3.48 -39.71 23.94
CA SER A 342 -2.17 -40.12 23.45
C SER A 342 -1.74 -39.19 22.31
N VAL A 343 -0.67 -38.43 22.54
CA VAL A 343 -0.04 -37.53 21.57
C VAL A 343 1.26 -38.15 21.09
N PHE A 344 1.54 -38.04 19.80
CA PHE A 344 2.78 -38.52 19.20
C PHE A 344 3.56 -37.42 18.49
N THR A 345 4.89 -37.55 18.52
CA THR A 345 5.85 -36.72 17.81
C THR A 345 6.91 -37.60 17.19
N PHE A 346 7.03 -37.56 15.86
CA PHE A 346 8.03 -38.33 15.12
C PHE A 346 8.86 -37.45 14.19
N HIS A 347 10.15 -37.76 14.14
CA HIS A 347 11.13 -37.07 13.31
C HIS A 347 11.66 -38.07 12.28
N TYR A 348 11.38 -37.81 11.02
CA TYR A 348 11.98 -38.49 9.87
C TYR A 348 12.98 -37.56 9.21
N ARG A 349 13.76 -38.09 8.26
CA ARG A 349 14.60 -37.26 7.42
C ARG A 349 13.70 -36.30 6.62
N GLY A 350 13.85 -35.00 6.85
CA GLY A 350 13.12 -33.96 6.12
C GLY A 350 11.65 -33.74 6.54
N LEU A 351 11.11 -34.52 7.48
CA LEU A 351 9.73 -34.43 7.97
C LEU A 351 9.70 -34.56 9.50
N THR A 352 9.09 -33.59 10.18
CA THR A 352 8.66 -33.72 11.58
C THR A 352 7.14 -33.69 11.60
N LEU A 353 6.51 -34.62 12.31
CA LEU A 353 5.05 -34.66 12.47
C LEU A 353 4.65 -34.77 13.94
N ASN A 354 3.53 -34.12 14.28
CA ASN A 354 2.89 -34.15 15.59
C ASN A 354 1.41 -34.44 15.41
N GLY A 355 0.84 -35.29 16.27
CA GLY A 355 -0.57 -35.67 16.16
C GLY A 355 -1.11 -36.35 17.40
N GLU A 356 -2.36 -36.78 17.31
CA GLU A 356 -3.09 -37.49 18.36
C GLU A 356 -3.62 -38.82 17.82
N GLY A 357 -3.64 -39.85 18.66
CA GLY A 357 -4.11 -41.18 18.24
C GLY A 357 -3.61 -42.29 19.15
N THR A 358 -3.26 -43.43 18.59
CA THR A 358 -2.64 -44.53 19.33
C THR A 358 -1.12 -44.47 19.19
N CYS A 359 -0.40 -44.76 20.27
CA CYS A 359 1.03 -45.04 20.19
C CYS A 359 1.43 -46.11 21.20
N ASP A 360 1.92 -47.22 20.67
CA ASP A 360 2.41 -48.36 21.41
C ASP A 360 3.92 -48.51 21.25
N ARG A 361 4.60 -48.74 22.38
CA ARG A 361 6.04 -49.06 22.45
C ARG A 361 6.96 -48.07 21.72
N HIS A 362 6.53 -46.81 21.55
CA HIS A 362 7.28 -45.73 20.93
C HIS A 362 7.64 -45.96 19.44
N THR A 363 7.06 -46.97 18.79
CA THR A 363 7.38 -47.37 17.41
C THR A 363 6.14 -47.63 16.56
N SER A 364 5.06 -48.14 17.15
CA SER A 364 3.79 -48.39 16.44
C SER A 364 2.83 -47.27 16.77
N TRP A 365 2.37 -46.53 15.77
CA TRP A 365 1.46 -45.41 15.99
C TRP A 365 0.50 -45.24 14.82
N GLU A 366 -0.68 -44.72 15.13
CA GLU A 366 -1.73 -44.41 14.16
C GLU A 366 -2.55 -43.23 14.68
N GLY A 367 -2.82 -42.24 13.83
CA GLY A 367 -3.76 -41.19 14.19
C GLY A 367 -3.75 -39.94 13.31
N THR A 368 -4.43 -38.91 13.80
CA THR A 368 -4.60 -37.63 13.11
C THR A 368 -3.36 -36.78 13.31
N VAL A 369 -2.68 -36.43 12.22
CA VAL A 369 -1.55 -35.49 12.27
C VAL A 369 -2.08 -34.07 12.37
N LEU A 370 -1.72 -33.34 13.42
CA LEU A 370 -2.18 -31.97 13.66
C LEU A 370 -1.16 -30.92 13.23
N ALA A 371 0.13 -31.28 13.15
CA ALA A 371 1.16 -30.37 12.65
C ALA A 371 2.30 -31.11 11.95
N VAL A 372 2.85 -30.49 10.92
CA VAL A 372 4.04 -30.98 10.19
C VAL A 372 5.04 -29.89 9.91
N ASN A 373 6.31 -30.27 9.83
CA ASN A 373 7.39 -29.45 9.28
C ASN A 373 8.07 -30.23 8.17
N LEU A 374 8.17 -29.64 6.98
CA LEU A 374 8.84 -30.18 5.80
C LEU A 374 10.07 -29.34 5.51
N THR A 375 11.24 -29.96 5.36
CA THR A 375 12.51 -29.25 5.14
C THR A 375 13.28 -29.73 3.91
N TYR A 376 12.90 -30.84 3.29
CA TYR A 376 13.59 -31.41 2.13
C TYR A 376 12.72 -31.39 0.88
N SER A 377 13.37 -31.29 -0.28
CA SER A 377 12.70 -31.14 -1.57
C SER A 377 11.89 -32.36 -2.01
N GLU A 378 12.02 -33.51 -1.38
CA GLU A 378 11.15 -34.66 -1.64
C GLU A 378 9.70 -34.46 -1.15
N PHE A 379 9.46 -33.46 -0.31
CA PHE A 379 8.15 -33.17 0.27
C PHE A 379 7.44 -31.99 -0.42
N ALA A 380 6.16 -32.21 -0.72
CA ALA A 380 5.28 -31.21 -1.31
C ALA A 380 3.90 -31.18 -0.64
N LEU A 381 3.18 -30.09 -0.82
CA LEU A 381 1.77 -29.91 -0.48
C LEU A 381 0.89 -30.27 -1.68
N GLY A 382 -0.40 -30.54 -1.45
CA GLY A 382 -1.34 -30.88 -2.52
C GLY A 382 -1.54 -29.78 -3.58
N SER A 383 -1.28 -28.51 -3.26
CA SER A 383 -1.26 -27.42 -4.25
C SER A 383 -0.04 -27.45 -5.20
N GLY A 384 0.91 -28.36 -4.95
CA GLY A 384 2.19 -28.45 -5.64
C GLY A 384 3.28 -27.55 -5.07
N LEU A 385 3.07 -26.88 -3.93
CA LEU A 385 4.16 -26.19 -3.22
C LEU A 385 5.15 -27.19 -2.64
N GLN A 386 6.43 -27.01 -2.92
CA GLN A 386 7.48 -27.97 -2.54
C GLN A 386 8.68 -27.23 -1.99
N VAL A 387 9.39 -27.87 -1.05
CA VAL A 387 10.64 -27.32 -0.54
C VAL A 387 11.68 -27.30 -1.66
N GLY A 388 12.48 -26.24 -1.73
CA GLY A 388 13.46 -26.00 -2.79
C GLY A 388 12.90 -25.28 -4.02
N MET A 389 11.59 -25.05 -4.12
CA MET A 389 11.03 -24.23 -5.20
C MET A 389 11.38 -22.74 -5.02
N PRO A 390 11.48 -21.97 -6.12
CA PRO A 390 11.58 -20.52 -6.06
C PRO A 390 10.35 -19.91 -5.37
N ALA A 391 10.56 -18.82 -4.61
CA ALA A 391 9.47 -18.10 -3.93
C ALA A 391 8.43 -17.52 -4.91
N SER A 392 8.78 -17.33 -6.19
CA SER A 392 7.79 -16.94 -7.22
C SER A 392 6.66 -17.96 -7.37
N GLU A 393 6.93 -19.26 -7.19
CA GLU A 393 5.90 -20.32 -7.21
C GLU A 393 4.91 -20.19 -6.04
N LEU A 394 5.40 -19.73 -4.89
CA LEU A 394 4.55 -19.37 -3.75
C LEU A 394 3.66 -18.19 -4.12
N TYR A 395 4.22 -17.15 -4.75
CA TYR A 395 3.48 -15.94 -5.09
C TYR A 395 2.43 -16.14 -6.19
N VAL A 396 2.60 -17.13 -7.07
CA VAL A 396 1.54 -17.52 -8.02
C VAL A 396 0.28 -17.97 -7.26
N ARG A 397 0.44 -18.72 -6.17
CA ARG A 397 -0.68 -19.27 -5.37
C ARG A 397 -1.17 -18.31 -4.29
N TYR A 398 -0.23 -17.63 -3.65
CA TYR A 398 -0.43 -16.71 -2.54
C TYR A 398 0.27 -15.38 -2.83
N PRO A 399 -0.33 -14.50 -3.64
CA PRO A 399 0.35 -13.30 -4.16
C PRO A 399 0.77 -12.28 -3.10
N PHE A 400 0.18 -12.37 -1.91
CA PHE A 400 0.46 -11.50 -0.76
C PHE A 400 1.17 -12.23 0.39
N ALA A 401 1.79 -13.39 0.11
CA ALA A 401 2.52 -14.16 1.11
C ALA A 401 3.61 -13.30 1.79
N ARG A 402 4.37 -12.51 1.02
CA ARG A 402 5.41 -11.62 1.56
C ARG A 402 4.84 -10.57 2.53
N GLU A 403 3.76 -9.90 2.15
CA GLU A 403 3.08 -8.88 2.95
C GLU A 403 2.38 -9.47 4.19
N SER A 404 2.15 -10.79 4.20
CA SER A 404 1.64 -11.54 5.35
C SER A 404 2.74 -12.23 6.16
N ASN A 405 4.01 -11.83 5.99
CA ASN A 405 5.18 -12.42 6.64
C ASN A 405 5.28 -13.95 6.44
N TYR A 406 4.84 -14.41 5.27
CA TYR A 406 4.80 -15.82 4.88
C TYR A 406 3.95 -16.72 5.81
N LEU A 407 3.01 -16.13 6.54
CA LEU A 407 2.02 -16.84 7.35
C LEU A 407 0.66 -16.75 6.66
N LEU A 408 0.18 -17.90 6.20
CA LEU A 408 -1.14 -18.08 5.59
C LEU A 408 -2.04 -18.77 6.60
N THR A 409 -3.28 -18.30 6.72
CA THR A 409 -4.26 -18.84 7.67
C THR A 409 -5.60 -19.06 6.98
N GLY A 410 -6.39 -20.01 7.46
CA GLY A 410 -7.73 -20.24 6.97
C GLY A 410 -8.55 -21.08 7.95
N THR A 411 -9.86 -21.09 7.75
CA THR A 411 -10.75 -22.03 8.46
C THR A 411 -11.12 -23.14 7.50
N ILE A 412 -10.71 -24.37 7.81
CA ILE A 412 -10.95 -25.56 6.99
C ILE A 412 -11.64 -26.60 7.87
N ASN A 413 -12.84 -27.04 7.47
CA ASN A 413 -13.67 -27.96 8.25
C ASN A 413 -13.88 -27.50 9.71
N ASP A 414 -14.26 -26.21 9.87
CA ASP A 414 -14.49 -25.56 11.17
C ASP A 414 -13.26 -25.50 12.11
N LYS A 415 -12.06 -25.82 11.60
CA LYS A 415 -10.80 -25.75 12.34
C LYS A 415 -9.90 -24.68 11.76
N GLU A 416 -9.13 -24.02 12.64
CA GLU A 416 -8.12 -23.06 12.19
C GLU A 416 -6.90 -23.80 11.68
N ALA A 417 -6.49 -23.48 10.46
CA ALA A 417 -5.31 -24.02 9.81
C ALA A 417 -4.35 -22.88 9.49
N SER A 418 -3.05 -23.17 9.59
CA SER A 418 -1.99 -22.22 9.25
C SER A 418 -0.84 -22.90 8.53
N LEU A 419 -0.29 -22.20 7.53
CA LEU A 419 0.92 -22.55 6.80
C LEU A 419 1.92 -21.41 6.96
N ALA A 420 3.03 -21.68 7.64
CA ALA A 420 4.19 -20.80 7.71
C ALA A 420 5.26 -21.28 6.73
N VAL A 421 5.67 -20.40 5.82
CA VAL A 421 6.68 -20.68 4.79
C VAL A 421 7.97 -19.94 5.12
N GLN A 422 9.10 -20.64 5.13
CA GLN A 422 10.42 -20.01 5.26
C GLN A 422 11.04 -19.87 3.88
N VAL A 423 11.47 -18.66 3.54
CA VAL A 423 12.14 -18.35 2.28
C VAL A 423 13.54 -17.82 2.57
N GLU A 424 14.56 -18.44 1.98
CA GLU A 424 15.95 -18.00 2.07
C GLU A 424 16.53 -17.88 0.66
N GLN A 425 17.22 -16.77 0.40
CA GLN A 425 17.84 -16.50 -0.91
C GLN A 425 16.90 -16.67 -2.12
N GLY A 426 15.59 -16.43 -1.92
CA GLY A 426 14.57 -16.56 -2.96
C GLY A 426 14.00 -17.97 -3.15
N TYR A 427 14.33 -18.93 -2.28
CA TYR A 427 13.82 -20.31 -2.35
C TYR A 427 13.11 -20.72 -1.06
N ILE A 428 12.09 -21.56 -1.18
CA ILE A 428 11.39 -22.15 -0.04
C ILE A 428 12.33 -23.15 0.65
N THR A 429 12.66 -22.94 1.92
CA THR A 429 13.52 -23.85 2.70
C THR A 429 12.75 -24.68 3.72
N LYS A 430 11.56 -24.22 4.11
CA LYS A 430 10.70 -24.93 5.06
C LYS A 430 9.23 -24.61 4.86
N LEU A 431 8.39 -25.63 5.01
CA LEU A 431 6.94 -25.50 5.10
C LEU A 431 6.49 -26.05 6.45
N SER A 432 5.81 -25.23 7.24
CA SER A 432 5.30 -25.62 8.56
C SER A 432 3.79 -25.47 8.55
N LEU A 433 3.08 -26.58 8.61
CA LEU A 433 1.62 -26.61 8.58
C LEU A 433 1.11 -27.04 9.94
N SER A 434 0.06 -26.39 10.43
CA SER A 434 -0.62 -26.81 11.65
C SER A 434 -2.12 -26.58 11.56
N MET A 435 -2.87 -27.42 12.25
CA MET A 435 -4.31 -27.33 12.38
C MET A 435 -4.68 -27.49 13.84
N THR A 436 -5.26 -26.44 14.42
CA THR A 436 -5.73 -26.47 15.80
C THR A 436 -7.17 -26.97 15.83
N PRO A 437 -7.47 -27.97 16.67
CA PRO A 437 -8.80 -28.56 16.79
C PRO A 437 -9.83 -27.61 17.40
#